data_AF-A0A1Z9ASN4-F1
#
_entry.id   AF-A0A1Z9ASN4-F1
#
_cell.length_a   1.000
_cell.length_b   1.000
_cell.length_c   1.000
_cell.angle_alpha   90.00
_cell.angle_beta   90.00
_cell.angle_gamma   90.00
#
_symmetry.space_group_name_H-M   'P 1'
#
loop_
_entity.id
_entity.type
_entity.pdbx_description
1 polymer ?
#
loop_
_entity_poly.entity_id
_entity_poly.type
_entity_poly.pdbx_seq_one_letter_code
_entity_poly.pdbx_strand_id
1 'polypeptide(L)'
;MRQAQEVLIENARPREVSNRQRDVVSSSGLHGSPPPHSALKTISCRHSDGDPGRRNRKAHSGRQQGSSHVSKTLKFLGLALAIFWALSPSGTWASDPEEIVIASGGRGGFYQAVGRALRVVLSHDDGLPTEVKATAGSMANLEALNDPANPVNVALTQADALQRFLAQHPEFKDRYTQLADVGKECAFLITRREDNIRSLDALAQAGPGRAIALGEAGTGAAVTWSQMTALKPSLSTIRPESLGLIEALLAMGPAAPVQDAPIAMMIVQRPMAVATPLEVVLRNTNDYSLVPIVKADLQDAGDPSGAPDYNYEKVVVGLARDHQTSVDTICTRGLIVASPQKLSPKTIQVVDDAILTSFRYLMPASR
;
A
#
# COMPACT_ATOMS: atom_id res chain seq x y z
N MET A 1 -2.24 -30.08 12.94
CA MET A 1 -2.62 -30.38 11.54
C MET A 1 -4.14 -30.40 11.33
N ARG A 2 -4.93 -31.42 11.71
CA ARG A 2 -6.39 -31.45 11.41
C ARG A 2 -7.18 -30.21 11.88
N GLN A 3 -6.99 -29.75 13.12
CA GLN A 3 -7.73 -28.60 13.66
C GLN A 3 -7.56 -27.28 12.88
N ALA A 4 -6.43 -27.09 12.19
CA ALA A 4 -6.23 -25.90 11.35
C ALA A 4 -7.10 -25.91 10.07
N GLN A 5 -7.47 -27.10 9.57
CA GLN A 5 -8.42 -27.26 8.46
C GLN A 5 -9.87 -27.01 8.91
N GLU A 6 -10.24 -27.41 10.13
CA GLU A 6 -11.60 -27.29 10.65
C GLU A 6 -12.01 -25.81 10.82
N VAL A 7 -11.11 -24.97 11.38
CA VAL A 7 -11.35 -23.52 11.56
C VAL A 7 -11.53 -22.78 10.23
N LEU A 8 -10.89 -23.23 9.14
CA LEU A 8 -11.06 -22.65 7.81
C LEU A 8 -12.39 -23.04 7.14
N ILE A 9 -12.89 -24.26 7.39
CA ILE A 9 -14.14 -24.76 6.82
C ILE A 9 -15.36 -24.16 7.53
N GLU A 10 -15.30 -23.99 8.86
CA GLU A 10 -16.44 -23.52 9.65
C GLU A 10 -16.78 -22.04 9.41
N ASN A 11 -15.76 -21.21 9.13
CA ASN A 11 -15.96 -19.80 8.73
C ASN A 11 -16.44 -19.61 7.27
N ALA A 12 -16.45 -20.67 6.45
CA ALA A 12 -16.83 -20.62 5.04
C ALA A 12 -18.30 -21.01 4.76
N ARG A 13 -19.07 -21.39 5.79
CA ARG A 13 -20.49 -21.77 5.63
C ARG A 13 -21.40 -20.54 5.72
N PRO A 14 -22.25 -20.26 4.71
CA PRO A 14 -23.33 -19.28 4.85
C PRO A 14 -24.26 -19.68 6.00
N ARG A 15 -24.60 -18.74 6.88
CA ARG A 15 -25.69 -18.94 7.84
C ARG A 15 -27.01 -18.77 7.12
N GLU A 16 -27.87 -19.78 7.16
CA GLU A 16 -29.22 -19.68 6.61
C GLU A 16 -30.02 -18.61 7.36
N VAL A 17 -30.42 -17.55 6.66
CA VAL A 17 -31.30 -16.52 7.22
C VAL A 17 -32.74 -17.03 7.14
N SER A 18 -33.29 -17.41 8.29
CA SER A 18 -34.65 -17.94 8.40
C SER A 18 -35.69 -16.93 7.86
N ASN A 19 -36.45 -17.34 6.85
CA ASN A 19 -37.39 -16.45 6.15
C ASN A 19 -38.70 -16.28 6.95
N ARG A 20 -38.74 -15.27 7.83
CA ARG A 20 -39.96 -14.77 8.47
C ARG A 20 -39.96 -13.25 8.60
N GLN A 21 -40.55 -12.56 7.63
CA GLN A 21 -41.83 -11.90 7.83
C GLN A 21 -42.36 -11.36 6.49
N ARG A 22 -43.66 -11.55 6.25
CA ARG A 22 -44.42 -10.95 5.17
C ARG A 22 -45.58 -10.17 5.79
N ASP A 23 -46.11 -9.21 5.02
CA ASP A 23 -47.42 -8.58 5.22
C ASP A 23 -47.64 -7.72 6.49
N VAL A 24 -47.41 -6.40 6.38
CA VAL A 24 -48.32 -5.37 6.94
C VAL A 24 -48.39 -4.16 5.98
N VAL A 25 -49.53 -4.04 5.29
CA VAL A 25 -50.29 -2.82 4.89
C VAL A 25 -49.58 -1.63 4.19
N SER A 26 -50.15 -1.25 3.05
CA SER A 26 -49.95 0.00 2.30
C SER A 26 -50.86 1.13 2.81
N SER A 27 -50.43 2.40 2.74
CA SER A 27 -51.24 3.50 2.15
C SER A 27 -50.57 4.89 2.20
N SER A 28 -51.11 5.81 1.36
CA SER A 28 -51.04 7.29 1.43
C SER A 28 -49.66 7.97 1.43
N GLY A 29 -49.38 8.71 0.35
CA GLY A 29 -48.48 9.88 0.37
C GLY A 29 -49.27 11.19 0.44
N LEU A 30 -48.59 12.31 0.72
CA LEU A 30 -49.14 13.67 0.68
C LEU A 30 -48.04 14.69 0.28
N HIS A 31 -48.44 15.85 -0.25
CA HIS A 31 -47.52 16.93 -0.64
C HIS A 31 -46.96 17.71 0.58
N GLY A 32 -45.76 18.30 0.45
CA GLY A 32 -45.22 19.25 1.43
C GLY A 32 -43.85 19.84 1.10
N SER A 33 -43.83 21.07 0.57
CA SER A 33 -42.66 21.96 0.36
C SER A 33 -43.13 23.44 0.40
N PRO A 34 -42.26 24.46 0.56
CA PRO A 34 -40.84 24.47 0.97
C PRO A 34 -40.78 24.92 2.47
N PRO A 35 -40.13 25.99 3.02
CA PRO A 35 -39.18 27.03 2.53
C PRO A 35 -37.72 26.89 3.06
N PRO A 36 -36.75 27.67 2.53
CA PRO A 36 -35.35 27.71 3.02
C PRO A 36 -35.04 28.93 3.93
N HIS A 37 -33.89 28.92 4.63
CA HIS A 37 -32.87 30.01 4.71
C HIS A 37 -31.84 29.82 5.85
N SER A 38 -30.74 30.59 5.78
CA SER A 38 -29.56 30.68 6.70
C SER A 38 -28.67 29.44 6.76
N ALA A 39 -27.34 29.46 6.60
CA ALA A 39 -26.27 30.47 6.71
C ALA A 39 -25.70 30.73 8.12
N LEU A 40 -24.63 29.98 8.45
CA LEU A 40 -23.68 30.25 9.53
C LEU A 40 -22.27 30.25 8.90
N LYS A 41 -21.65 31.43 8.77
CA LYS A 41 -20.70 32.03 9.74
C LYS A 41 -19.36 31.31 9.81
N THR A 42 -18.40 31.88 9.09
CA THR A 42 -16.96 31.71 9.32
C THR A 42 -16.57 32.11 10.75
N ILE A 43 -15.62 31.39 11.34
CA ILE A 43 -14.91 31.79 12.55
C ILE A 43 -13.51 32.26 12.14
N SER A 44 -13.15 33.46 12.57
CA SER A 44 -11.80 34.03 12.37
C SER A 44 -11.12 34.14 13.73
N CYS A 45 -9.91 33.59 13.84
CA CYS A 45 -9.02 33.79 14.97
C CYS A 45 -7.85 34.66 14.51
N ARG A 46 -7.52 35.70 15.27
CA ARG A 46 -6.50 36.72 14.94
C ARG A 46 -5.37 36.70 15.97
N HIS A 47 -4.23 37.28 15.59
CA HIS A 47 -2.95 37.38 16.30
C HIS A 47 -2.99 37.48 17.84
N SER A 48 -1.90 37.01 18.44
CA SER A 48 -1.11 37.89 19.31
C SER A 48 0.39 37.73 19.00
N ASP A 49 1.10 38.85 18.90
CA ASP A 49 2.56 38.91 18.76
C ASP A 49 3.27 38.69 20.11
N GLY A 50 4.60 38.49 20.12
CA GLY A 50 5.33 38.22 21.37
C GLY A 50 6.85 37.97 21.35
N ASP A 51 7.65 38.61 20.48
CA ASP A 51 9.11 38.75 20.71
C ASP A 51 9.37 40.03 21.53
N PRO A 52 10.23 39.99 22.57
CA PRO A 52 11.54 40.61 22.40
C PRO A 52 12.70 39.94 23.16
N GLY A 53 13.63 39.35 22.41
CA GLY A 53 14.88 40.07 22.14
C GLY A 53 16.12 39.89 23.04
N ARG A 54 17.17 39.36 22.38
CA ARG A 54 18.49 40.04 22.19
C ARG A 54 19.53 39.99 23.33
N ARG A 55 20.80 39.84 22.91
CA ARG A 55 22.11 40.03 23.63
C ARG A 55 22.67 38.79 24.36
N ASN A 56 24.00 38.62 24.50
CA ASN A 56 25.11 38.93 23.58
C ASN A 56 26.41 38.22 24.06
N ARG A 57 27.27 37.81 23.10
CA ARG A 57 28.74 37.79 23.14
C ARG A 57 29.57 37.19 24.32
N LYS A 58 30.54 36.39 23.86
CA LYS A 58 31.98 36.32 24.23
C LYS A 58 32.45 35.27 25.23
N ALA A 59 33.44 34.50 24.77
CA ALA A 59 34.36 33.72 25.59
C ALA A 59 35.44 34.60 26.26
N HIS A 60 36.07 34.06 27.29
CA HIS A 60 37.39 34.45 27.76
C HIS A 60 38.22 33.20 28.03
N SER A 61 39.51 33.25 27.68
CA SER A 61 40.50 32.25 28.05
C SER A 61 41.13 32.59 29.40
N GLY A 62 41.37 31.58 30.22
CA GLY A 62 42.17 31.65 31.44
C GLY A 62 43.31 30.63 31.36
N ARG A 63 44.48 30.98 31.89
CA ARG A 63 45.73 30.20 31.82
C ARG A 63 46.33 30.09 33.23
N GLN A 64 47.38 29.28 33.37
CA GLN A 64 48.27 29.14 34.55
C GLN A 64 47.78 28.22 35.68
N GLN A 65 48.65 27.64 36.53
CA GLN A 65 50.00 27.04 36.32
C GLN A 65 50.39 26.28 37.62
N GLY A 66 51.41 25.39 37.57
CA GLY A 66 51.91 24.64 38.73
C GLY A 66 51.33 23.21 38.81
N SER A 67 52.07 22.11 39.06
CA SER A 67 53.46 21.92 39.54
C SER A 67 53.73 22.45 40.97
N SER A 68 54.35 21.70 41.90
CA SER A 68 54.69 20.26 41.96
C SER A 68 55.36 19.91 43.30
N HIS A 69 54.98 18.82 43.96
CA HIS A 69 55.81 18.01 44.89
C HIS A 69 55.08 16.65 45.05
N VAL A 70 55.63 15.44 44.85
CA VAL A 70 56.98 14.86 45.03
C VAL A 70 57.33 14.58 46.50
N SER A 71 56.98 13.37 46.97
CA SER A 71 57.69 12.53 47.98
C SER A 71 56.74 11.45 48.56
N LYS A 72 57.10 10.18 48.83
CA LYS A 72 58.24 9.29 48.50
C LYS A 72 57.81 7.85 48.93
N THR A 73 58.30 6.80 48.25
CA THR A 73 58.60 5.43 48.78
C THR A 73 57.48 4.59 49.46
N LEU A 74 57.54 3.25 49.56
CA LEU A 74 58.18 2.16 48.79
C LEU A 74 57.66 0.82 49.40
N LYS A 75 57.68 -0.29 48.63
CA LYS A 75 57.43 -1.69 49.05
C LYS A 75 55.98 -2.02 49.46
N PHE A 76 55.31 -2.81 48.63
CA PHE A 76 54.90 -4.17 49.00
C PHE A 76 54.90 -5.04 47.74
N LEU A 77 55.50 -6.23 47.84
CA LEU A 77 55.57 -7.22 46.77
C LEU A 77 54.95 -8.52 47.28
N GLY A 78 53.89 -9.00 46.63
CA GLY A 78 53.28 -10.30 46.89
C GLY A 78 51.79 -10.26 47.24
N LEU A 79 51.11 -11.35 46.86
CA LEU A 79 49.78 -11.79 47.32
C LEU A 79 48.54 -10.94 46.94
N ALA A 80 48.11 -11.01 45.67
CA ALA A 80 46.70 -10.83 45.27
C ALA A 80 46.34 -11.42 43.88
N LEU A 81 46.90 -12.56 43.48
CA LEU A 81 46.52 -13.25 42.22
C LEU A 81 45.15 -13.96 42.36
N ALA A 82 44.10 -13.21 42.71
CA ALA A 82 42.80 -13.74 43.11
C ALA A 82 41.59 -12.82 42.80
N ILE A 83 41.79 -11.65 42.19
CA ILE A 83 40.70 -10.68 41.89
C ILE A 83 40.67 -10.36 40.38
N PHE A 84 40.65 -11.40 39.54
CA PHE A 84 40.52 -11.27 38.08
C PHE A 84 39.56 -12.30 37.46
N TRP A 85 38.66 -12.87 38.29
CA TRP A 85 37.70 -13.92 37.90
C TRP A 85 36.27 -13.68 38.47
N ALA A 86 36.00 -12.46 38.96
CA ALA A 86 34.72 -12.07 39.57
C ALA A 86 33.96 -10.97 38.78
N LEU A 87 34.50 -10.51 37.65
CA LEU A 87 33.82 -9.63 36.69
C LEU A 87 33.86 -10.23 35.28
N SER A 88 33.31 -11.44 35.14
CA SER A 88 32.74 -11.86 33.86
C SER A 88 31.32 -11.32 33.80
N PRO A 89 31.02 -10.25 33.03
CA PRO A 89 29.64 -9.87 32.74
C PRO A 89 29.05 -10.90 31.76
N SER A 90 28.81 -12.12 32.24
CA SER A 90 28.05 -13.17 31.55
C SER A 90 26.55 -12.84 31.44
N GLY A 91 26.20 -11.56 31.56
CA GLY A 91 24.98 -11.01 31.02
C GLY A 91 25.08 -11.01 29.51
N THR A 92 24.85 -12.16 28.89
CA THR A 92 24.23 -12.19 27.57
C THR A 92 22.85 -11.57 27.73
N TRP A 93 22.80 -10.24 27.62
CA TRP A 93 21.57 -9.53 27.35
C TRP A 93 21.02 -10.14 26.07
N ALA A 94 19.99 -10.97 26.18
CA ALA A 94 19.19 -11.32 25.03
C ALA A 94 18.57 -9.99 24.59
N SER A 95 19.10 -9.42 23.52
CA SER A 95 18.47 -8.28 22.85
C SER A 95 17.03 -8.69 22.54
N ASP A 96 16.07 -7.88 22.97
CA ASP A 96 14.66 -8.16 22.70
C ASP A 96 14.48 -8.45 21.20
N PRO A 97 13.75 -9.52 20.84
CA PRO A 97 13.71 -9.99 19.46
C PRO A 97 13.18 -8.91 18.53
N GLU A 98 13.96 -8.63 17.48
CA GLU A 98 13.77 -7.53 16.53
C GLU A 98 12.36 -7.56 15.94
N GLU A 99 11.52 -6.58 16.30
CA GLU A 99 10.11 -6.54 15.91
C GLU A 99 9.98 -6.24 14.41
N ILE A 100 9.30 -7.13 13.69
CA ILE A 100 9.06 -6.99 12.25
C ILE A 100 7.72 -6.28 12.05
N VAL A 101 7.74 -5.10 11.41
CA VAL A 101 6.55 -4.29 11.17
C VAL A 101 6.32 -4.18 9.67
N ILE A 102 5.33 -4.92 9.19
CA ILE A 102 4.99 -5.06 7.77
C ILE A 102 3.94 -4.00 7.39
N ALA A 103 4.32 -3.01 6.58
CA ALA A 103 3.37 -2.10 5.93
C ALA A 103 2.73 -2.78 4.70
N SER A 104 1.39 -2.79 4.64
CA SER A 104 0.65 -3.66 3.71
C SER A 104 -0.32 -2.91 2.78
N GLY A 105 -1.51 -2.56 3.25
CA GLY A 105 -2.51 -1.86 2.44
C GLY A 105 -3.88 -1.84 3.12
N GLY A 106 -4.93 -1.50 2.36
CA GLY A 106 -6.30 -1.48 2.86
C GLY A 106 -6.73 -2.81 3.50
N ARG A 107 -7.54 -2.74 4.57
CA ARG A 107 -8.00 -3.93 5.30
C ARG A 107 -8.79 -4.86 4.37
N GLY A 108 -8.41 -6.14 4.31
CA GLY A 108 -8.99 -7.12 3.40
C GLY A 108 -8.40 -7.11 1.97
N GLY A 109 -7.55 -6.14 1.62
CA GLY A 109 -6.83 -6.11 0.35
C GLY A 109 -5.73 -7.18 0.26
N PHE A 110 -5.25 -7.43 -0.96
CA PHE A 110 -4.30 -8.50 -1.26
C PHE A 110 -3.02 -8.41 -0.41
N TYR A 111 -2.37 -7.26 -0.33
CA TYR A 111 -1.17 -7.07 0.50
C TYR A 111 -1.43 -7.28 1.99
N GLN A 112 -2.63 -6.94 2.50
CA GLN A 112 -2.98 -7.21 3.90
C GLN A 112 -3.16 -8.71 4.17
N ALA A 113 -3.63 -9.48 3.18
CA ALA A 113 -3.67 -10.94 3.26
C ALA A 113 -2.26 -11.56 3.23
N VAL A 114 -1.38 -11.12 2.32
CA VAL A 114 0.02 -11.59 2.23
C VAL A 114 0.78 -11.28 3.52
N GLY A 115 0.75 -10.03 3.99
CA GLY A 115 1.43 -9.63 5.23
C GLY A 115 0.91 -10.39 6.45
N ARG A 116 -0.42 -10.59 6.58
CA ARG A 116 -1.01 -11.38 7.67
C ARG A 116 -0.61 -12.84 7.66
N ALA A 117 -0.34 -13.41 6.49
CA ALA A 117 0.06 -14.80 6.35
C ALA A 117 1.57 -14.99 6.60
N LEU A 118 2.42 -14.08 6.11
CA LEU A 118 3.84 -14.03 6.46
C LEU A 118 4.03 -13.88 7.99
N ARG A 119 3.22 -13.03 8.63
CA ARG A 119 3.14 -12.90 10.11
C ARG A 119 2.79 -14.21 10.83
N VAL A 120 2.01 -15.11 10.21
CA VAL A 120 1.70 -16.42 10.83
C VAL A 120 2.94 -17.30 10.87
N VAL A 121 3.73 -17.35 9.79
CA VAL A 121 5.00 -18.11 9.76
C VAL A 121 6.00 -17.49 10.74
N LEU A 122 6.31 -16.19 10.59
CA LEU A 122 7.31 -15.49 11.42
C LEU A 122 7.03 -15.59 12.93
N SER A 123 5.77 -15.46 13.35
CA SER A 123 5.43 -15.51 14.78
C SER A 123 5.08 -16.89 15.32
N HIS A 124 4.91 -17.93 14.48
CA HIS A 124 4.64 -19.31 14.93
C HIS A 124 5.85 -20.23 14.79
N ASP A 125 6.54 -20.15 13.66
CA ASP A 125 7.61 -21.07 13.29
C ASP A 125 8.98 -20.50 13.72
N ASP A 126 9.21 -19.19 13.52
CA ASP A 126 10.46 -18.50 13.91
C ASP A 126 10.40 -17.78 15.27
N GLY A 127 9.20 -17.60 15.83
CA GLY A 127 8.97 -16.97 17.13
C GLY A 127 9.21 -15.44 17.18
N LEU A 128 9.27 -14.76 16.02
CA LEU A 128 9.56 -13.33 15.93
C LEU A 128 8.31 -12.46 16.14
N PRO A 129 8.35 -11.43 16.99
CA PRO A 129 7.27 -10.45 17.11
C PRO A 129 7.02 -9.78 15.76
N THR A 130 5.81 -9.92 15.21
CA THR A 130 5.49 -9.39 13.89
C THR A 130 4.13 -8.67 13.89
N GLU A 131 4.14 -7.40 13.50
CA GLU A 131 2.96 -6.56 13.29
C GLU A 131 2.66 -6.40 11.79
N VAL A 132 1.39 -6.21 11.42
CA VAL A 132 0.97 -5.93 10.03
C VAL A 132 0.08 -4.69 10.02
N LYS A 133 0.64 -3.59 9.52
CA LYS A 133 -0.02 -2.28 9.45
C LYS A 133 -0.82 -2.16 8.16
N ALA A 134 -2.09 -1.78 8.32
CA ALA A 134 -2.93 -1.37 7.21
C ALA A 134 -2.61 0.08 6.83
N THR A 135 -2.60 0.38 5.54
CA THR A 135 -2.13 1.66 4.96
C THR A 135 -2.93 2.00 3.70
N ALA A 136 -2.72 3.20 3.13
CA ALA A 136 -3.35 3.61 1.86
C ALA A 136 -2.83 2.84 0.63
N GLY A 137 -1.66 2.20 0.73
CA GLY A 137 -1.06 1.40 -0.36
C GLY A 137 0.43 1.65 -0.57
N SER A 138 0.91 1.27 -1.75
CA SER A 138 2.32 1.17 -2.14
C SER A 138 3.16 2.41 -1.80
N MET A 139 2.67 3.62 -2.09
CA MET A 139 3.43 4.86 -1.79
C MET A 139 3.59 5.07 -0.28
N ALA A 140 2.51 4.96 0.50
CA ALA A 140 2.54 5.13 1.95
C ALA A 140 3.39 4.05 2.65
N ASN A 141 3.48 2.85 2.07
CA ASN A 141 4.36 1.78 2.55
C ASN A 141 5.84 2.13 2.34
N LEU A 142 6.18 2.72 1.19
CA LEU A 142 7.54 3.16 0.86
C LEU A 142 7.96 4.38 1.69
N GLU A 143 7.06 5.36 1.87
CA GLU A 143 7.26 6.49 2.78
C GLU A 143 7.56 6.02 4.22
N ALA A 144 6.76 5.07 4.73
CA ALA A 144 6.97 4.49 6.06
C ALA A 144 8.25 3.64 6.18
N LEU A 145 8.65 2.93 5.12
CA LEU A 145 9.92 2.19 5.09
C LEU A 145 11.13 3.14 5.02
N ASN A 146 10.98 4.27 4.32
CA ASN A 146 11.99 5.31 4.12
C ASN A 146 12.26 6.15 5.38
N ASP A 147 11.22 6.54 6.12
CA ASP A 147 11.32 7.34 7.34
C ASP A 147 12.07 6.58 8.47
N PRO A 148 13.25 7.03 8.94
CA PRO A 148 13.99 6.37 10.02
C PRO A 148 13.28 6.37 11.38
N ALA A 149 12.32 7.28 11.62
CA ALA A 149 11.56 7.33 12.86
C ALA A 149 10.33 6.40 12.86
N ASN A 150 9.93 5.90 11.69
CA ASN A 150 8.79 5.00 11.54
C ASN A 150 9.24 3.54 11.75
N PRO A 151 8.57 2.74 12.61
CA PRO A 151 8.98 1.37 12.89
C PRO A 151 8.79 0.40 11.71
N VAL A 152 8.10 0.78 10.64
CA VAL A 152 7.95 -0.04 9.42
C VAL A 152 9.32 -0.39 8.84
N ASN A 153 9.63 -1.68 8.79
CA ASN A 153 10.91 -2.23 8.36
C ASN A 153 10.78 -3.30 7.25
N VAL A 154 9.55 -3.74 6.96
CA VAL A 154 9.15 -4.50 5.77
C VAL A 154 7.95 -3.80 5.12
N ALA A 155 7.88 -3.75 3.79
CA ALA A 155 6.79 -3.13 3.04
C ALA A 155 6.39 -3.97 1.83
N LEU A 156 5.09 -4.01 1.53
CA LEU A 156 4.58 -4.46 0.23
C LEU A 156 4.42 -3.26 -0.72
N THR A 157 4.78 -3.42 -1.99
CA THR A 157 4.68 -2.34 -3.00
C THR A 157 4.61 -2.91 -4.40
N GLN A 158 3.95 -2.23 -5.34
CA GLN A 158 4.17 -2.52 -6.75
C GLN A 158 5.57 -2.05 -7.21
N ALA A 159 6.08 -2.65 -8.27
CA ALA A 159 7.31 -2.22 -8.93
C ALA A 159 7.20 -0.83 -9.57
N ASP A 160 6.07 -0.49 -10.19
CA ASP A 160 5.84 0.86 -10.76
C ASP A 160 5.80 1.96 -9.68
N ALA A 161 5.23 1.66 -8.51
CA ALA A 161 5.28 2.51 -7.32
C ALA A 161 6.70 2.67 -6.77
N LEU A 162 7.47 1.59 -6.66
CA LEU A 162 8.87 1.62 -6.21
C LEU A 162 9.75 2.44 -7.17
N GLN A 163 9.58 2.27 -8.48
CA GLN A 163 10.29 3.04 -9.50
C GLN A 163 9.95 4.53 -9.43
N ARG A 164 8.66 4.88 -9.29
CA ARG A 164 8.23 6.27 -9.08
C ARG A 164 8.82 6.87 -7.80
N PHE A 165 8.81 6.11 -6.71
CA PHE A 165 9.38 6.55 -5.44
C PHE A 165 10.89 6.77 -5.54
N LEU A 166 11.63 5.89 -6.23
CA LEU A 166 13.07 6.05 -6.48
C LEU A 166 13.40 7.26 -7.38
N ALA A 167 12.51 7.65 -8.29
CA ALA A 167 12.65 8.89 -9.06
C ALA A 167 12.44 10.16 -8.20
N GLN A 168 11.74 10.04 -7.07
CA GLN A 168 11.50 11.12 -6.10
C GLN A 168 12.51 11.11 -4.94
N HIS A 169 13.03 9.93 -4.60
CA HIS A 169 13.94 9.63 -3.50
C HIS A 169 15.11 8.75 -4.01
N PRO A 170 16.02 9.29 -4.84
CA PRO A 170 17.11 8.51 -5.42
C PRO A 170 18.05 7.93 -4.35
N GLU A 171 18.16 8.59 -3.19
CA GLU A 171 18.93 8.13 -2.04
C GLU A 171 18.27 6.99 -1.26
N PHE A 172 17.02 6.62 -1.58
CA PHE A 172 16.39 5.40 -1.06
C PHE A 172 16.97 4.13 -1.68
N LYS A 173 17.62 4.21 -2.86
CA LYS A 173 18.13 3.05 -3.61
C LYS A 173 19.01 2.11 -2.78
N ASP A 174 19.85 2.67 -1.91
CA ASP A 174 20.80 1.91 -1.07
C ASP A 174 20.25 1.65 0.34
N ARG A 175 18.94 1.89 0.57
CA ARG A 175 18.25 1.83 1.87
C ARG A 175 17.09 0.81 1.93
N TYR A 176 16.85 0.10 0.84
CA TYR A 176 15.99 -1.09 0.79
C TYR A 176 16.71 -2.28 0.13
N THR A 177 16.19 -3.48 0.36
CA THR A 177 16.43 -4.67 -0.45
C THR A 177 15.09 -5.25 -0.89
N GLN A 178 15.03 -5.87 -2.06
CA GLN A 178 13.86 -6.64 -2.50
C GLN A 178 14.04 -8.08 -2.05
N LEU A 179 13.05 -8.62 -1.33
CA LEU A 179 13.05 -10.03 -0.90
C LEU A 179 12.38 -10.90 -1.97
N ALA A 180 11.14 -10.60 -2.32
CA ALA A 180 10.38 -11.42 -3.27
C ALA A 180 9.42 -10.63 -4.16
N ASP A 181 8.99 -11.29 -5.23
CA ASP A 181 7.85 -10.95 -6.06
C ASP A 181 6.61 -11.68 -5.52
N VAL A 182 5.54 -10.97 -5.23
CA VAL A 182 4.28 -11.54 -4.69
C VAL A 182 3.25 -11.86 -5.77
N GLY A 183 3.60 -11.64 -7.03
CA GLY A 183 2.80 -11.97 -8.21
C GLY A 183 2.41 -10.76 -9.07
N LYS A 184 1.93 -11.09 -10.27
CA LYS A 184 1.55 -10.13 -11.31
C LYS A 184 0.26 -9.37 -10.97
N GLU A 185 0.31 -8.05 -11.01
CA GLU A 185 -0.84 -7.16 -10.79
C GLU A 185 -1.09 -6.35 -12.08
N CYS A 186 -2.29 -6.49 -12.65
CA CYS A 186 -2.65 -5.92 -13.94
C CYS A 186 -3.72 -4.84 -13.79
N ALA A 187 -3.64 -3.83 -14.66
CA ALA A 187 -4.65 -2.78 -14.73
C ALA A 187 -5.89 -3.26 -15.50
N PHE A 188 -7.07 -2.90 -14.99
CA PHE A 188 -8.35 -3.12 -15.64
C PHE A 188 -9.13 -1.82 -15.64
N LEU A 189 -9.06 -1.14 -16.79
CA LEU A 189 -9.84 0.06 -17.07
C LEU A 189 -11.25 -0.36 -17.52
N ILE A 190 -12.24 0.04 -16.73
CA ILE A 190 -13.65 -0.29 -16.91
C ILE A 190 -14.38 0.99 -17.31
N THR A 191 -15.26 0.91 -18.30
CA THR A 191 -16.16 1.98 -18.73
C THR A 191 -17.59 1.46 -18.83
N ARG A 192 -18.58 2.35 -18.90
CA ARG A 192 -19.97 1.96 -19.22
C ARG A 192 -20.07 1.69 -20.72
N ARG A 193 -20.84 0.69 -21.12
CA ARG A 193 -20.95 0.27 -22.53
C ARG A 193 -21.53 1.38 -23.41
N GLU A 194 -22.45 2.17 -22.85
CA GLU A 194 -23.13 3.31 -23.50
C GLU A 194 -22.23 4.53 -23.75
N ASP A 195 -21.17 4.74 -22.95
CA ASP A 195 -20.21 5.83 -23.18
C ASP A 195 -19.37 5.60 -24.46
N ASN A 196 -19.41 4.39 -25.03
CA ASN A 196 -18.70 4.00 -26.26
C ASN A 196 -17.18 4.21 -26.25
N ILE A 197 -16.58 4.40 -25.07
CA ILE A 197 -15.12 4.47 -24.89
C ILE A 197 -14.51 3.08 -25.11
N ARG A 198 -13.62 2.96 -26.11
CA ARG A 198 -12.99 1.68 -26.54
C ARG A 198 -11.46 1.69 -26.58
N SER A 199 -10.80 2.82 -26.35
CA SER A 199 -9.35 2.99 -26.32
C SER A 199 -8.95 4.10 -25.34
N LEU A 200 -7.66 4.26 -25.05
CA LEU A 200 -7.18 5.37 -24.23
C LEU A 200 -7.34 6.73 -24.91
N ASP A 201 -7.24 6.78 -26.24
CA ASP A 201 -7.54 7.99 -27.02
C ASP A 201 -9.01 8.39 -26.90
N ALA A 202 -9.94 7.42 -26.97
CA ALA A 202 -11.37 7.69 -26.77
C ALA A 202 -11.68 8.16 -25.34
N LEU A 203 -10.94 7.66 -24.33
CA LEU A 203 -11.04 8.14 -22.96
C LEU A 203 -10.53 9.59 -22.84
N ALA A 204 -9.36 9.91 -23.38
CA ALA A 204 -8.82 11.27 -23.38
C ALA A 204 -9.73 12.27 -24.13
N GLN A 205 -10.37 11.84 -25.23
CA GLN A 205 -11.32 12.64 -26.00
C GLN A 205 -12.65 12.92 -25.27
N ALA A 206 -12.99 12.17 -24.21
CA ALA A 206 -14.15 12.47 -23.37
C ALA A 206 -14.02 13.81 -22.62
N GLY A 207 -12.79 14.31 -22.48
CA GLY A 207 -12.50 15.72 -22.22
C GLY A 207 -12.61 16.20 -20.76
N PRO A 208 -12.28 17.49 -20.54
CA PRO A 208 -12.18 18.07 -19.20
C PRO A 208 -13.53 18.06 -18.47
N GLY A 209 -13.48 17.74 -17.18
CA GLY A 209 -14.66 17.64 -16.31
C GLY A 209 -15.21 16.21 -16.18
N ARG A 210 -14.91 15.30 -17.11
CA ARG A 210 -15.17 13.87 -16.90
C ARG A 210 -14.12 13.27 -15.95
N ALA A 211 -14.52 12.25 -15.19
CA ALA A 211 -13.73 11.71 -14.09
C ALA A 211 -13.47 10.20 -14.20
N ILE A 212 -12.38 9.75 -13.57
CA ILE A 212 -12.03 8.34 -13.40
C ILE A 212 -11.85 8.00 -11.92
N ALA A 213 -12.56 6.98 -11.44
CA ALA A 213 -12.41 6.49 -10.08
C ALA A 213 -11.18 5.58 -9.95
N LEU A 214 -10.31 5.87 -8.98
CA LEU A 214 -9.01 5.21 -8.83
C LEU A 214 -8.77 4.61 -7.43
N GLY A 215 -9.75 4.68 -6.52
CA GLY A 215 -9.52 4.44 -5.10
C GLY A 215 -8.72 5.56 -4.43
N GLU A 216 -8.30 5.34 -3.18
CA GLU A 216 -7.57 6.33 -2.38
C GLU A 216 -6.21 6.71 -3.01
N ALA A 217 -5.72 7.90 -2.68
CA ALA A 217 -4.39 8.34 -3.08
C ALA A 217 -3.29 7.41 -2.53
N GLY A 218 -2.36 6.98 -3.38
CA GLY A 218 -1.30 6.02 -3.02
C GLY A 218 -1.68 4.54 -3.19
N THR A 219 -2.94 4.24 -3.53
CA THR A 219 -3.34 2.90 -4.01
C THR A 219 -2.73 2.58 -5.38
N GLY A 220 -2.71 1.29 -5.74
CA GLY A 220 -2.10 0.85 -6.99
C GLY A 220 -2.73 1.44 -8.25
N ALA A 221 -4.05 1.59 -8.30
CA ALA A 221 -4.72 2.23 -9.43
C ALA A 221 -4.38 3.73 -9.54
N ALA A 222 -4.31 4.45 -8.41
CA ALA A 222 -3.88 5.85 -8.39
C ALA A 222 -2.40 6.03 -8.82
N VAL A 223 -1.51 5.10 -8.45
CA VAL A 223 -0.11 5.11 -8.91
C VAL A 223 -0.02 4.79 -10.40
N THR A 224 -0.58 3.66 -10.83
CA THR A 224 -0.51 3.21 -12.23
C THR A 224 -1.15 4.23 -13.18
N TRP A 225 -2.25 4.87 -12.79
CA TRP A 225 -2.84 5.97 -13.57
C TRP A 225 -1.87 7.15 -13.69
N SER A 226 -1.20 7.54 -12.61
CA SER A 226 -0.22 8.64 -12.65
C SER A 226 0.96 8.34 -13.59
N GLN A 227 1.42 7.09 -13.64
CA GLN A 227 2.47 6.66 -14.58
C GLN A 227 1.93 6.63 -16.03
N MET A 228 0.70 6.14 -16.24
CA MET A 228 0.01 6.20 -17.54
C MET A 228 -0.17 7.65 -18.03
N THR A 229 -0.47 8.61 -17.17
CA THR A 229 -0.57 10.03 -17.55
C THR A 229 0.78 10.68 -17.88
N ALA A 230 1.90 10.15 -17.37
CA ALA A 230 3.24 10.60 -17.76
C ALA A 230 3.63 10.05 -19.15
N LEU A 231 3.30 8.78 -19.41
CA LEU A 231 3.50 8.10 -20.70
C LEU A 231 2.58 8.65 -21.81
N LYS A 232 1.32 8.98 -21.46
CA LYS A 232 0.28 9.52 -22.34
C LYS A 232 -0.32 10.80 -21.74
N PRO A 233 0.31 11.98 -21.97
CA PRO A 233 -0.12 13.25 -21.38
C PRO A 233 -1.56 13.66 -21.67
N SER A 234 -2.17 13.19 -22.76
CA SER A 234 -3.58 13.47 -23.08
C SER A 234 -4.58 12.91 -22.06
N LEU A 235 -4.21 11.86 -21.29
CA LEU A 235 -5.03 11.33 -20.19
C LEU A 235 -5.17 12.31 -19.00
N SER A 236 -4.28 13.31 -18.88
CA SER A 236 -4.35 14.32 -17.81
C SER A 236 -5.58 15.23 -17.89
N THR A 237 -6.32 15.19 -19.00
CA THR A 237 -7.62 15.85 -19.15
C THR A 237 -8.73 15.23 -18.29
N ILE A 238 -8.60 13.95 -17.94
CA ILE A 238 -9.59 13.20 -17.15
C ILE A 238 -9.26 13.31 -15.67
N ARG A 239 -10.23 13.81 -14.90
CA ARG A 239 -10.06 14.12 -13.48
C ARG A 239 -9.94 12.82 -12.65
N PRO A 240 -8.83 12.56 -11.95
CA PRO A 240 -8.77 11.44 -11.01
C PRO A 240 -9.72 11.69 -9.82
N GLU A 241 -10.41 10.65 -9.36
CA GLU A 241 -11.34 10.71 -8.24
C GLU A 241 -11.08 9.60 -7.21
N SER A 242 -11.01 10.01 -5.94
CA SER A 242 -10.77 9.15 -4.78
C SER A 242 -12.06 8.51 -4.28
N LEU A 243 -12.59 7.57 -5.05
CA LEU A 243 -13.86 6.88 -4.79
C LEU A 243 -13.60 5.38 -4.59
N GLY A 244 -14.21 4.75 -3.57
CA GLY A 244 -13.99 3.34 -3.25
C GLY A 244 -14.54 2.42 -4.36
N LEU A 245 -13.92 1.27 -4.60
CA LEU A 245 -14.21 0.46 -5.80
C LEU A 245 -15.68 0.00 -5.93
N ILE A 246 -16.39 -0.19 -4.81
CA ILE A 246 -17.83 -0.50 -4.80
C ILE A 246 -18.67 0.75 -5.09
N GLU A 247 -18.30 1.89 -4.51
CA GLU A 247 -18.96 3.18 -4.72
C GLU A 247 -18.81 3.64 -6.17
N ALA A 248 -17.63 3.43 -6.76
CA ALA A 248 -17.34 3.66 -8.17
C ALA A 248 -18.19 2.80 -9.09
N LEU A 249 -18.30 1.49 -8.81
CA LEU A 249 -19.15 0.59 -9.60
C LEU A 249 -20.65 0.96 -9.49
N LEU A 250 -21.10 1.40 -8.31
CA LEU A 250 -22.47 1.89 -8.11
C LEU A 250 -22.72 3.22 -8.83
N ALA A 251 -21.77 4.16 -8.78
CA ALA A 251 -21.83 5.44 -9.49
C ALA A 251 -21.74 5.27 -11.02
N MET A 252 -21.13 4.18 -11.50
CA MET A 252 -21.12 3.79 -12.92
C MET A 252 -22.32 2.92 -13.33
N GLY A 253 -23.25 2.61 -12.41
CA GLY A 253 -24.39 1.75 -12.68
C GLY A 253 -25.39 2.37 -13.69
N PRO A 254 -26.17 1.55 -14.43
CA PRO A 254 -27.10 2.02 -15.46
C PRO A 254 -28.28 2.86 -14.93
N ALA A 255 -28.41 3.03 -13.62
CA ALA A 255 -29.40 3.90 -12.96
C ALA A 255 -28.79 5.19 -12.36
N ALA A 256 -27.49 5.43 -12.55
CA ALA A 256 -26.79 6.55 -11.93
C ALA A 256 -26.91 7.88 -12.72
N PRO A 257 -26.94 9.05 -12.06
CA PRO A 257 -26.93 10.35 -12.74
C PRO A 257 -25.63 10.61 -13.52
N VAL A 258 -25.72 10.57 -14.85
CA VAL A 258 -24.60 10.63 -15.81
C VAL A 258 -23.73 11.91 -15.74
N GLN A 259 -24.26 13.00 -15.15
CA GLN A 259 -23.64 14.32 -15.18
C GLN A 259 -22.41 14.40 -14.27
N ASP A 260 -22.52 13.90 -13.02
CA ASP A 260 -21.45 13.94 -12.01
C ASP A 260 -20.72 12.60 -11.81
N ALA A 261 -21.26 11.50 -12.36
CA ALA A 261 -20.65 10.18 -12.26
C ALA A 261 -19.30 10.08 -13.01
N PRO A 262 -18.33 9.28 -12.51
CA PRO A 262 -17.14 8.94 -13.27
C PRO A 262 -17.50 8.10 -14.50
N ILE A 263 -16.86 8.38 -15.64
CA ILE A 263 -17.03 7.61 -16.90
C ILE A 263 -16.26 6.29 -16.89
N ALA A 264 -15.28 6.20 -16.02
CA ALA A 264 -14.38 5.07 -15.91
C ALA A 264 -14.03 4.78 -14.46
N MET A 265 -13.66 3.54 -14.18
CA MET A 265 -12.92 3.17 -12.98
C MET A 265 -11.73 2.31 -13.38
N MET A 266 -10.63 2.40 -12.65
CA MET A 266 -9.49 1.49 -12.83
C MET A 266 -9.26 0.66 -11.58
N ILE A 267 -9.10 -0.64 -11.77
CA ILE A 267 -8.69 -1.59 -10.73
C ILE A 267 -7.30 -2.11 -11.09
N VAL A 268 -6.38 -2.19 -10.14
CA VAL A 268 -5.11 -2.90 -10.30
C VAL A 268 -5.13 -4.12 -9.40
N GLN A 269 -5.07 -5.32 -9.99
CA GLN A 269 -5.20 -6.60 -9.27
C GLN A 269 -4.65 -7.77 -10.08
N ARG A 270 -4.48 -8.93 -9.44
CA ARG A 270 -4.18 -10.20 -10.13
C ARG A 270 -5.33 -10.56 -11.10
N PRO A 271 -5.10 -11.03 -12.34
CA PRO A 271 -6.16 -11.28 -13.33
C PRO A 271 -7.28 -12.24 -12.89
N MET A 272 -6.96 -13.20 -12.02
CA MET A 272 -7.89 -14.19 -11.46
C MET A 272 -8.21 -13.93 -9.98
N ALA A 273 -8.30 -12.66 -9.57
CA ALA A 273 -8.63 -12.29 -8.19
C ALA A 273 -10.13 -12.49 -7.86
N VAL A 274 -10.39 -13.36 -6.89
CA VAL A 274 -11.72 -13.71 -6.35
C VAL A 274 -12.41 -12.52 -5.68
N ALA A 275 -13.73 -12.43 -5.83
CA ALA A 275 -14.63 -11.51 -5.12
C ALA A 275 -14.29 -10.02 -5.32
N THR A 276 -13.87 -9.67 -6.54
CA THR A 276 -13.53 -8.29 -6.93
C THR A 276 -14.66 -7.65 -7.74
N PRO A 277 -14.78 -6.31 -7.80
CA PRO A 277 -15.81 -5.63 -8.61
C PRO A 277 -15.72 -5.99 -10.10
N LEU A 278 -14.55 -6.44 -10.57
CA LEU A 278 -14.35 -7.00 -11.90
C LEU A 278 -15.25 -8.22 -12.17
N GLU A 279 -15.57 -9.07 -11.18
CA GLU A 279 -16.54 -10.17 -11.36
C GLU A 279 -17.94 -9.66 -11.68
N VAL A 280 -18.36 -8.52 -11.13
CA VAL A 280 -19.66 -7.91 -11.43
C VAL A 280 -19.65 -7.34 -12.85
N VAL A 281 -18.57 -6.66 -13.25
CA VAL A 281 -18.36 -6.19 -14.63
C VAL A 281 -18.42 -7.34 -15.64
N LEU A 282 -17.75 -8.46 -15.35
CA LEU A 282 -17.72 -9.65 -16.24
C LEU A 282 -19.05 -10.41 -16.29
N ARG A 283 -19.94 -10.21 -15.32
CA ARG A 283 -21.32 -10.73 -15.34
C ARG A 283 -22.31 -9.80 -16.04
N ASN A 284 -21.96 -8.52 -16.23
CA ASN A 284 -22.85 -7.48 -16.77
C ASN A 284 -22.18 -6.79 -17.99
N THR A 285 -21.72 -7.59 -18.95
CA THR A 285 -21.00 -7.13 -20.16
C THR A 285 -21.89 -6.37 -21.17
N ASN A 286 -23.19 -6.32 -20.92
CA ASN A 286 -24.14 -5.43 -21.60
C ASN A 286 -24.08 -3.99 -21.05
N ASP A 287 -23.78 -3.82 -19.77
CA ASP A 287 -23.77 -2.51 -19.09
C ASP A 287 -22.36 -1.91 -19.03
N TYR A 288 -21.34 -2.77 -18.93
CA TYR A 288 -19.94 -2.37 -18.80
C TYR A 288 -19.07 -2.83 -19.98
N SER A 289 -17.85 -2.34 -20.03
CA SER A 289 -16.83 -2.75 -20.99
C SER A 289 -15.42 -2.59 -20.40
N LEU A 290 -14.52 -3.51 -20.76
CA LEU A 290 -13.09 -3.34 -20.49
C LEU A 290 -12.46 -2.59 -21.66
N VAL A 291 -11.68 -1.56 -21.36
CA VAL A 291 -10.89 -0.79 -22.34
C VAL A 291 -9.49 -1.40 -22.39
N PRO A 292 -8.99 -1.82 -23.56
CA PRO A 292 -7.62 -2.30 -23.70
C PRO A 292 -6.60 -1.22 -23.35
N ILE A 293 -5.49 -1.63 -22.73
CA ILE A 293 -4.33 -0.78 -22.45
C ILE A 293 -3.13 -1.36 -23.20
N VAL A 294 -2.95 -0.92 -24.45
CA VAL A 294 -1.93 -1.46 -25.37
C VAL A 294 -0.70 -0.55 -25.45
N LYS A 295 0.44 -1.14 -25.82
CA LYS A 295 1.72 -0.43 -25.93
C LYS A 295 1.70 0.75 -26.90
N ALA A 296 0.92 0.66 -27.98
CA ALA A 296 0.80 1.73 -28.96
C ALA A 296 0.15 3.00 -28.36
N ASP A 297 -0.83 2.84 -27.48
CA ASP A 297 -1.54 3.96 -26.84
C ASP A 297 -0.68 4.67 -25.77
N LEU A 298 0.25 3.96 -25.13
CA LEU A 298 1.02 4.44 -23.95
C LEU A 298 2.47 4.84 -24.27
N GLN A 299 2.79 5.29 -25.49
CA GLN A 299 4.16 5.71 -25.84
C GLN A 299 4.26 7.07 -26.55
N ASP A 300 3.24 7.94 -26.38
CA ASP A 300 3.15 9.29 -26.96
C ASP A 300 4.33 10.21 -26.58
N ALA A 301 4.80 10.15 -25.32
CA ALA A 301 5.72 11.15 -24.77
C ALA A 301 7.22 10.91 -25.07
N GLY A 302 7.63 9.64 -25.18
CA GLY A 302 9.05 9.24 -25.11
C GLY A 302 9.61 9.41 -23.68
N ASP A 303 9.88 8.31 -22.98
CA ASP A 303 10.01 8.34 -21.52
C ASP A 303 11.23 9.12 -20.99
N PRO A 304 11.06 10.25 -20.25
CA PRO A 304 12.17 11.03 -19.69
C PRO A 304 12.75 10.46 -18.39
N SER A 305 12.06 9.50 -17.77
CA SER A 305 12.35 8.91 -16.44
C SER A 305 12.85 7.46 -16.51
N GLY A 306 12.74 6.82 -17.67
CA GLY A 306 12.87 5.39 -17.85
C GLY A 306 11.51 4.69 -17.69
N ALA A 307 11.12 3.92 -18.72
CA ALA A 307 9.81 3.29 -18.83
C ALA A 307 9.40 2.55 -17.54
N PRO A 308 8.16 2.75 -17.03
CA PRO A 308 7.61 1.97 -15.92
C PRO A 308 7.73 0.45 -16.15
N ASP A 309 7.97 -0.31 -15.08
CA ASP A 309 8.00 -1.78 -15.08
C ASP A 309 6.60 -2.38 -15.35
N TYR A 310 6.20 -2.30 -16.63
CA TYR A 310 4.98 -2.84 -17.21
C TYR A 310 5.29 -3.84 -18.32
N ASN A 311 4.79 -5.04 -18.14
CA ASN A 311 4.63 -6.02 -19.21
C ASN A 311 3.31 -5.75 -19.91
N TYR A 312 3.34 -5.64 -21.24
CA TYR A 312 2.14 -5.49 -22.07
C TYR A 312 1.66 -6.87 -22.51
N GLU A 313 0.53 -7.32 -22.00
CA GLU A 313 0.08 -8.70 -22.08
C GLU A 313 -1.41 -8.84 -22.36
N LYS A 314 -1.79 -9.90 -23.08
CA LYS A 314 -3.18 -10.32 -23.20
C LYS A 314 -3.51 -11.29 -22.06
N VAL A 315 -4.26 -10.83 -21.07
CA VAL A 315 -4.62 -11.62 -19.88
C VAL A 315 -6.05 -12.11 -19.94
N VAL A 316 -6.26 -13.35 -19.48
CA VAL A 316 -7.61 -13.89 -19.23
C VAL A 316 -8.05 -13.43 -17.84
N VAL A 317 -9.26 -12.87 -17.75
CA VAL A 317 -9.89 -12.42 -16.51
C VAL A 317 -11.19 -13.16 -16.25
N GLY A 318 -11.50 -13.34 -14.96
CA GLY A 318 -12.70 -14.06 -14.50
C GLY A 318 -12.40 -15.49 -14.04
N LEU A 319 -13.19 -15.98 -13.10
CA LEU A 319 -13.05 -17.32 -12.49
C LEU A 319 -14.04 -18.34 -13.03
N ALA A 320 -15.27 -17.91 -13.28
CA ALA A 320 -16.29 -18.74 -13.90
C ALA A 320 -16.03 -18.78 -15.42
N ARG A 321 -15.79 -19.97 -15.99
CA ARG A 321 -15.32 -20.14 -17.39
C ARG A 321 -16.29 -19.59 -18.44
N ASP A 322 -17.57 -19.54 -18.11
CA ASP A 322 -18.68 -18.97 -18.87
C ASP A 322 -18.72 -17.43 -18.83
N HIS A 323 -17.99 -16.81 -17.89
CA HIS A 323 -17.85 -15.37 -17.71
C HIS A 323 -16.38 -14.90 -17.84
N GLN A 324 -15.54 -15.69 -18.52
CA GLN A 324 -14.16 -15.32 -18.83
C GLN A 324 -14.08 -14.47 -20.10
N THR A 325 -13.18 -13.50 -20.11
CA THR A 325 -12.79 -12.77 -21.33
C THR A 325 -11.28 -12.52 -21.33
N SER A 326 -10.74 -12.14 -22.49
CA SER A 326 -9.35 -11.75 -22.67
C SER A 326 -9.25 -10.25 -22.95
N VAL A 327 -8.39 -9.55 -22.22
CA VAL A 327 -8.11 -8.12 -22.43
C VAL A 327 -6.61 -7.90 -22.57
N ASP A 328 -6.22 -7.08 -23.54
CA ASP A 328 -4.83 -6.61 -23.71
C ASP A 328 -4.60 -5.44 -22.74
N THR A 329 -3.63 -5.56 -21.83
CA THR A 329 -3.40 -4.58 -20.75
C THR A 329 -1.93 -4.49 -20.31
N ILE A 330 -1.64 -3.55 -19.41
CA ILE A 330 -0.38 -3.50 -18.65
C ILE A 330 -0.47 -4.30 -17.36
N CYS A 331 0.64 -4.97 -17.02
CA CYS A 331 0.83 -5.68 -15.78
C CYS A 331 2.18 -5.32 -15.16
N THR A 332 2.15 -4.89 -13.89
CA THR A 332 3.34 -4.74 -13.04
C THR A 332 3.45 -5.92 -12.08
N ARG A 333 4.41 -5.84 -11.15
CA ARG A 333 4.73 -6.89 -10.18
C ARG A 333 4.54 -6.35 -8.77
N GLY A 334 3.81 -7.08 -7.92
CA GLY A 334 3.81 -6.81 -6.50
C GLY A 334 5.10 -7.33 -5.88
N LEU A 335 5.67 -6.61 -4.92
CA LEU A 335 6.96 -6.88 -4.28
C LEU A 335 6.83 -6.91 -2.76
N ILE A 336 7.73 -7.65 -2.11
CA ILE A 336 8.11 -7.40 -0.71
C ILE A 336 9.52 -6.79 -0.70
N VAL A 337 9.65 -5.66 -0.03
CA VAL A 337 10.92 -4.96 0.22
C VAL A 337 11.14 -4.79 1.72
N ALA A 338 12.39 -4.76 2.17
CA ALA A 338 12.78 -4.57 3.57
C ALA A 338 13.94 -3.59 3.68
N SER A 339 14.12 -2.94 4.83
CA SER A 339 15.24 -1.99 5.02
C SER A 339 16.42 -2.62 5.78
N PRO A 340 17.60 -2.78 5.15
CA PRO A 340 18.83 -3.21 5.84
C PRO A 340 19.40 -2.17 6.82
N GLN A 341 18.72 -1.04 7.02
CA GLN A 341 19.01 -0.08 8.09
C GLN A 341 18.11 -0.27 9.33
N LYS A 342 17.01 -1.04 9.20
CA LYS A 342 16.00 -1.26 10.26
C LYS A 342 15.80 -2.73 10.65
N LEU A 343 16.46 -3.66 9.95
CA LEU A 343 16.54 -5.07 10.28
C LEU A 343 17.98 -5.55 10.19
N SER A 344 18.40 -6.39 11.13
CA SER A 344 19.68 -7.10 11.05
C SER A 344 19.71 -8.06 9.83
N PRO A 345 20.90 -8.32 9.24
CA PRO A 345 21.03 -9.26 8.13
C PRO A 345 20.49 -10.68 8.44
N LYS A 346 20.55 -11.10 9.71
CA LYS A 346 19.98 -12.37 10.16
C LYS A 346 18.45 -12.35 10.08
N THR A 347 17.80 -11.29 10.58
CA THR A 347 16.33 -11.17 10.53
C THR A 347 15.84 -11.02 9.09
N ILE A 348 16.57 -10.31 8.23
CA ILE A 348 16.28 -10.27 6.79
C ILE A 348 16.31 -11.68 6.16
N GLN A 349 17.31 -12.49 6.48
CA GLN A 349 17.36 -13.88 6.00
C GLN A 349 16.17 -14.71 6.50
N VAL A 350 15.79 -14.60 7.78
CA VAL A 350 14.61 -15.29 8.32
C VAL A 350 13.33 -14.84 7.62
N VAL A 351 13.17 -13.55 7.31
CA VAL A 351 12.02 -13.06 6.55
C VAL A 351 12.01 -13.63 5.12
N ASP A 352 13.15 -13.78 4.47
CA ASP A 352 13.26 -14.38 3.13
C ASP A 352 12.93 -15.89 3.13
N ASP A 353 13.50 -16.65 4.08
CA ASP A 353 13.19 -18.08 4.29
C ASP A 353 11.69 -18.29 4.66
N ALA A 354 11.13 -17.42 5.50
CA ALA A 354 9.71 -17.42 5.85
C ALA A 354 8.80 -17.04 4.67
N ILE A 355 9.24 -16.16 3.77
CA ILE A 355 8.57 -15.85 2.50
C ILE A 355 8.56 -17.09 1.60
N LEU A 356 9.73 -17.69 1.33
CA LEU A 356 9.83 -18.91 0.48
C LEU A 356 8.94 -20.04 1.01
N THR A 357 8.89 -20.20 2.32
CA THR A 357 8.00 -21.15 3.01
C THR A 357 6.52 -20.75 2.85
N SER A 358 6.17 -19.50 3.13
CA SER A 358 4.80 -18.96 3.01
C SER A 358 4.22 -19.13 1.61
N PHE A 359 4.98 -18.75 0.56
CA PHE A 359 4.48 -18.79 -0.82
C PHE A 359 4.15 -20.21 -1.27
N ARG A 360 4.90 -21.22 -0.79
CA ARG A 360 4.62 -22.63 -1.05
C ARG A 360 3.26 -23.11 -0.53
N TYR A 361 2.71 -22.47 0.51
CA TYR A 361 1.41 -22.79 1.09
C TYR A 361 0.27 -21.87 0.62
N LEU A 362 0.57 -20.59 0.34
CA LEU A 362 -0.42 -19.54 0.03
C LEU A 362 -0.67 -19.36 -1.47
N MET A 363 0.34 -19.63 -2.28
CA MET A 363 0.35 -19.44 -3.73
C MET A 363 0.65 -20.79 -4.40
N PRO A 364 -0.27 -21.79 -4.32
CA PRO A 364 -0.11 -23.03 -5.06
C PRO A 364 0.07 -22.70 -6.54
N ALA A 365 1.22 -23.11 -7.09
CA ALA A 365 1.68 -22.63 -8.39
C ALA A 365 0.60 -22.77 -9.47
N SER A 366 0.29 -21.66 -10.14
CA SER A 366 -0.63 -21.62 -11.27
C SER A 366 -0.10 -22.51 -12.40
N ARG A 367 -0.78 -23.63 -12.63
CA ARG A 367 -0.58 -24.55 -13.75
C ARG A 367 -1.51 -24.20 -14.91
#